data_AF-A0A0G1S3R9-F1
#
_entry.id   AF-A0A0G1S3R9-F1
#
_cell.length_a   1.000
_cell.length_b   1.000
_cell.length_c   1.000
_cell.angle_alpha   90.00
_cell.angle_beta   90.00
_cell.angle_gamma   90.00
#
_symmetry.space_group_name_H-M   'P 1'
#
loop_
_entity.id
_entity.type
_entity.pdbx_description
1 polymer ?
#
loop_
_entity_poly.entity_id
_entity_poly.type
_entity_poly.pdbx_seq_one_letter_code
_entity_poly.pdbx_strand_id
1 'polypeptide(L)'
;MAKSANQTKRVKKTSFKKQLIFLCSCCAVVLLLFVAGANLENFLDSKRVLGLKTQNQKYEQQLLKEQKLYWEDFLAKNPTYLDGWIELANIELALGNPEEAQLSLEKAKTISPNSSSVKALQEVLKN
;
A
#
# COMPACT_ATOMS: atom_id res chain seq x y z
N MET A 1 -77.29 38.72 -24.37
CA MET A 1 -76.38 38.83 -23.21
C MET A 1 -75.50 37.59 -23.15
N ALA A 2 -74.25 37.71 -23.59
CA ALA A 2 -73.29 36.61 -23.62
C ALA A 2 -72.68 36.43 -22.22
N LYS A 3 -72.86 35.26 -21.60
CA LYS A 3 -72.15 34.91 -20.36
C LYS A 3 -70.92 34.06 -20.71
N SER A 4 -69.78 34.68 -20.43
CA SER A 4 -68.42 34.16 -20.52
C SER A 4 -68.26 32.78 -19.87
N ALA A 5 -67.74 31.82 -20.64
CA ALA A 5 -67.34 30.51 -20.16
C ALA A 5 -65.97 30.63 -19.47
N ASN A 6 -65.98 30.70 -18.14
CA ASN A 6 -64.77 30.75 -17.34
C ASN A 6 -64.16 29.33 -17.26
N GLN A 7 -63.15 29.05 -18.09
CA GLN A 7 -62.42 27.78 -18.08
C GLN A 7 -61.50 27.71 -16.84
N THR A 8 -61.94 27.03 -15.80
CA THR A 8 -61.09 26.66 -14.67
C THR A 8 -60.16 25.53 -15.09
N LYS A 9 -58.86 25.85 -15.28
CA LYS A 9 -57.79 24.88 -15.50
C LYS A 9 -57.70 23.93 -14.30
N ARG A 10 -58.27 22.72 -14.43
CA ARG A 10 -58.06 21.62 -13.48
C ARG A 10 -56.60 21.15 -13.56
N VAL A 11 -55.80 21.55 -12.58
CA VAL A 11 -54.48 20.97 -12.34
C VAL A 11 -54.68 19.50 -12.00
N LYS A 12 -54.19 18.59 -12.87
CA LYS A 12 -54.27 17.14 -12.66
C LYS A 12 -53.48 16.78 -11.39
N LYS A 13 -54.20 16.58 -10.28
CA LYS A 13 -53.67 16.05 -9.03
C LYS A 13 -53.24 14.59 -9.30
N THR A 14 -51.95 14.39 -9.56
CA THR A 14 -51.40 13.05 -9.72
C THR A 14 -51.64 12.27 -8.43
N SER A 15 -52.05 11.00 -8.54
CA SER A 15 -52.47 10.26 -7.34
C SER A 15 -51.27 10.10 -6.41
N PHE A 16 -51.44 10.48 -5.14
CA PHE A 16 -50.41 10.45 -4.10
C PHE A 16 -49.67 9.11 -4.05
N LYS A 17 -50.38 8.01 -4.36
CA LYS A 17 -49.81 6.66 -4.50
C LYS A 17 -48.72 6.58 -5.57
N LYS A 18 -48.88 7.22 -6.73
CA LYS A 18 -47.87 7.25 -7.81
C LYS A 18 -46.65 8.08 -7.42
N GLN A 19 -46.84 9.18 -6.69
CA GLN A 19 -45.73 9.99 -6.16
C GLN A 19 -44.95 9.21 -5.11
N LEU A 20 -45.63 8.47 -4.23
CA LEU A 20 -45.02 7.62 -3.22
C LEU A 20 -44.24 6.45 -3.83
N ILE A 21 -44.80 5.81 -4.88
CA ILE A 21 -44.11 4.73 -5.61
C ILE A 21 -42.86 5.28 -6.32
N PHE A 22 -42.96 6.45 -6.94
CA PHE A 22 -41.82 7.10 -7.58
C PHE A 22 -40.72 7.45 -6.57
N LEU A 23 -41.09 7.98 -5.40
CA LEU A 23 -40.16 8.28 -4.31
C LEU A 23 -39.46 7.01 -3.79
N CYS A 24 -40.21 5.93 -3.54
CA CYS A 24 -39.64 4.63 -3.16
C CYS A 24 -38.65 4.10 -4.19
N SER A 25 -38.98 4.20 -5.48
CA SER A 25 -38.11 3.79 -6.57
C SER A 25 -36.79 4.58 -6.58
N CYS A 26 -36.87 5.91 -6.43
CA CYS A 26 -35.67 6.75 -6.32
C CYS A 26 -34.81 6.40 -5.10
N CYS A 27 -35.42 6.17 -3.94
CA CYS A 27 -34.69 5.77 -2.74
C CYS A 27 -33.96 4.42 -2.92
N ALA A 28 -34.59 3.46 -3.60
CA ALA A 28 -33.97 2.16 -3.89
C ALA A 28 -32.74 2.31 -4.78
N VAL A 29 -32.80 3.15 -5.82
CA VAL A 29 -31.67 3.41 -6.72
C VAL A 29 -30.52 4.08 -5.96
N VAL A 30 -30.82 5.06 -5.10
CA VAL A 30 -29.80 5.75 -4.28
C VAL A 30 -29.11 4.77 -3.33
N LEU A 31 -29.87 3.88 -2.69
CA LEU A 31 -29.32 2.83 -1.82
C LEU A 31 -28.44 1.86 -2.60
N LEU A 32 -28.85 1.44 -3.80
CA LEU A 32 -28.04 0.56 -4.65
C LEU A 32 -26.73 1.23 -5.08
N LEU A 33 -26.77 2.51 -5.45
CA LEU A 33 -25.57 3.27 -5.80
C LEU A 33 -24.65 3.48 -4.60
N PHE A 34 -25.21 3.70 -3.41
CA PHE A 34 -24.43 3.82 -2.18
C PHE A 34 -23.74 2.51 -1.80
N VAL A 35 -24.48 1.38 -1.86
CA VAL A 35 -23.91 0.05 -1.62
C VAL A 35 -22.85 -0.30 -2.66
N ALA A 36 -23.10 0.01 -3.94
CA ALA A 36 -22.12 -0.18 -5.00
C ALA A 36 -20.86 0.67 -4.80
N GLY A 37 -21.02 1.94 -4.41
CA GLY A 37 -19.91 2.85 -4.08
C GLY A 37 -19.09 2.36 -2.90
N ALA A 38 -19.74 2.01 -1.79
CA ALA A 38 -19.08 1.47 -0.61
C ALA A 38 -18.38 0.13 -0.90
N ASN A 39 -18.98 -0.73 -1.71
CA ASN A 39 -18.36 -1.98 -2.15
C ASN A 39 -17.15 -1.74 -3.07
N LEU A 40 -17.24 -0.73 -3.94
CA LEU A 40 -16.16 -0.35 -4.85
C LEU A 40 -14.98 0.28 -4.10
N GLU A 41 -15.22 1.12 -3.08
CA GLU A 41 -14.15 1.64 -2.22
C GLU A 41 -13.42 0.50 -1.50
N ASN A 42 -14.14 -0.47 -0.95
CA ASN A 42 -13.54 -1.68 -0.36
C ASN A 42 -12.75 -2.50 -1.39
N PHE A 43 -13.25 -2.60 -2.63
CA PHE A 43 -12.56 -3.32 -3.72
C PHE A 43 -11.33 -2.56 -4.22
N LEU A 44 -11.33 -1.23 -4.24
CA LEU A 44 -10.18 -0.43 -4.67
C LEU A 44 -9.10 -0.31 -3.59
N ASP A 45 -9.48 -0.29 -2.31
CA ASP A 45 -8.53 -0.38 -1.19
C ASP A 45 -7.87 -1.78 -1.12
N SER A 46 -8.51 -2.79 -1.72
CA SER A 46 -7.99 -4.16 -1.81
C SER A 46 -6.79 -4.38 -2.75
N LYS A 47 -6.18 -3.31 -3.30
CA LYS A 47 -4.73 -3.37 -3.64
C LYS A 47 -3.86 -3.68 -2.40
N ARG A 48 -4.45 -3.67 -1.19
CA ARG A 48 -3.92 -4.26 0.03
C ARG A 48 -4.78 -5.45 0.43
N VAL A 49 -4.41 -6.62 -0.06
CA VAL A 49 -5.08 -7.89 0.22
C VAL A 49 -4.98 -8.20 1.72
N LEU A 50 -6.11 -8.47 2.39
CA LEU A 50 -6.21 -8.55 3.86
C LEU A 50 -5.30 -9.60 4.54
N GLY A 51 -4.78 -10.58 3.80
CA GLY A 51 -3.81 -11.58 4.29
C GLY A 51 -2.34 -11.24 3.99
N LEU A 52 -2.07 -10.29 3.09
CA LEU A 52 -0.72 -10.00 2.59
C LEU A 52 0.10 -9.11 3.52
N LYS A 53 -0.46 -8.37 4.47
CA LYS A 53 0.37 -7.58 5.40
C LYS A 53 1.18 -8.47 6.35
N THR A 54 0.55 -9.52 6.89
CA THR A 54 1.22 -10.46 7.80
C THR A 54 2.03 -11.51 7.04
N GLN A 55 1.58 -11.94 5.85
CA GLN A 55 2.35 -12.85 4.99
C GLN A 55 3.53 -12.15 4.32
N ASN A 56 3.39 -10.92 3.80
CA ASN A 56 4.52 -10.19 3.20
C ASN A 56 5.57 -9.88 4.23
N GLN A 57 5.22 -9.43 5.43
CA GLN A 57 6.26 -9.13 6.42
C GLN A 57 7.03 -10.40 6.83
N LYS A 58 6.34 -11.53 7.04
CA LYS A 58 7.01 -12.80 7.36
C LYS A 58 7.83 -13.33 6.17
N TYR A 59 7.31 -13.19 4.96
CA TYR A 59 7.98 -13.60 3.73
C TYR A 59 9.21 -12.73 3.42
N GLU A 60 9.10 -11.41 3.57
CA GLU A 60 10.21 -10.45 3.45
C GLU A 60 11.30 -10.74 4.48
N GLN A 61 10.92 -10.95 5.74
CA GLN A 61 11.85 -11.32 6.80
C GLN A 61 12.53 -12.67 6.51
N GLN A 62 11.81 -13.63 5.94
CA GLN A 62 12.38 -14.90 5.55
C GLN A 62 13.33 -14.75 4.35
N LEU A 63 12.95 -13.96 3.34
CA LEU A 63 13.77 -13.68 2.17
C LEU A 63 15.07 -12.97 2.54
N LEU A 64 15.02 -11.99 3.45
CA LEU A 64 16.20 -11.31 3.97
C LEU A 64 17.15 -12.28 4.68
N LYS A 65 16.62 -13.24 5.44
CA LYS A 65 17.44 -14.29 6.08
C LYS A 65 18.10 -15.22 5.06
N GLU A 66 17.37 -15.60 4.01
CA GLU A 66 17.93 -16.41 2.93
C GLU A 66 19.01 -15.65 2.15
N GLN A 67 18.80 -14.37 1.86
CA GLN A 67 19.80 -13.51 1.24
C GLN A 67 21.04 -13.31 2.12
N LYS A 68 20.85 -13.12 3.42
CA LYS A 68 21.95 -13.05 4.39
C LYS A 68 22.85 -14.29 4.29
N LEU A 69 22.25 -15.48 4.36
CA LEU A 69 22.99 -16.76 4.27
C LEU A 69 23.75 -16.89 2.95
N TYR A 70 23.14 -16.49 1.84
CA TYR A 70 23.81 -16.47 0.53
C TYR A 70 25.04 -15.56 0.55
N TRP A 71 24.89 -14.33 1.04
CA TRP A 71 26.00 -13.37 1.11
C TRP A 71 27.11 -13.82 2.05
N GLU A 72 26.77 -14.40 3.20
CA GLU A 72 27.75 -14.97 4.14
C GLU A 72 28.58 -16.08 3.49
N ASP A 73 27.95 -17.04 2.79
CA ASP A 73 28.67 -18.11 2.08
C ASP A 73 29.50 -17.56 0.90
N PHE A 74 28.95 -16.59 0.17
CA PHE A 74 29.65 -15.96 -0.95
C PHE A 74 30.90 -15.19 -0.48
N LEU A 75 30.77 -14.41 0.60
CA LEU A 75 31.84 -13.61 1.18
C LEU A 75 32.88 -14.45 1.90
N ALA A 76 32.51 -15.62 2.43
CA ALA A 76 33.47 -16.60 2.95
C ALA A 76 34.47 -17.05 1.87
N LYS A 77 34.01 -17.14 0.61
CA LYS A 77 34.85 -17.47 -0.56
C LYS A 77 35.49 -16.23 -1.19
N ASN A 78 34.85 -15.07 -1.07
CA ASN A 78 35.25 -13.82 -1.72
C ASN A 78 35.34 -12.67 -0.69
N PRO A 79 36.27 -12.72 0.27
CA PRO A 79 36.29 -11.78 1.40
C PRO A 79 36.63 -10.34 0.99
N THR A 80 37.20 -10.13 -0.20
CA THR A 80 37.54 -8.80 -0.73
C THR A 80 36.45 -8.20 -1.60
N TYR A 81 35.29 -8.85 -1.73
CA TYR A 81 34.20 -8.34 -2.56
C TYR A 81 33.41 -7.26 -1.81
N LEU A 82 33.70 -6.00 -2.13
CA LEU A 82 33.15 -4.83 -1.45
C LEU A 82 31.62 -4.82 -1.44
N ASP A 83 31.00 -5.00 -2.60
CA ASP A 83 29.55 -4.85 -2.76
C ASP A 83 28.80 -5.86 -1.90
N GLY A 84 29.33 -7.08 -1.74
CA GLY A 84 28.72 -8.08 -0.87
C GLY A 84 28.70 -7.66 0.60
N TRP A 85 29.75 -7.00 1.10
CA TRP A 85 29.76 -6.47 2.48
C TRP A 85 28.78 -5.30 2.65
N ILE A 86 28.58 -4.48 1.61
CA ILE A 86 27.57 -3.42 1.62
C ILE A 86 26.16 -4.03 1.64
N GLU A 87 25.89 -5.02 0.79
CA GLU A 87 24.61 -5.70 0.75
C GLU A 87 24.30 -6.44 2.06
N LEU A 88 25.30 -7.12 2.63
CA LEU A 88 25.14 -7.77 3.93
C LEU A 88 24.76 -6.75 5.02
N ALA A 89 25.42 -5.59 5.06
CA ALA A 89 25.08 -4.54 6.01
C ALA A 89 23.66 -3.99 5.82
N ASN A 90 23.22 -3.78 4.57
CA ASN A 90 21.86 -3.34 4.25
C ASN A 90 20.81 -4.37 4.68
N ILE A 91 21.09 -5.65 4.46
CA ILE A 91 20.22 -6.76 4.88
C ILE A 91 20.10 -6.81 6.40
N GLU A 92 21.21 -6.67 7.13
CA GLU A 92 21.20 -6.65 8.59
C GLU A 92 20.43 -5.45 9.15
N LEU A 93 20.57 -4.27 8.54
CA LEU A 93 19.74 -3.12 8.86
C LEU A 93 18.25 -3.40 8.64
N ALA A 94 17.88 -4.03 7.54
CA ALA A 94 16.50 -4.41 7.23
C ALA A 94 15.94 -5.47 8.19
N LEU A 95 16.81 -6.33 8.75
CA LEU A 95 16.47 -7.31 9.77
C LEU A 95 16.42 -6.71 11.19
N GLY A 96 16.84 -5.46 11.37
CA GLY A 96 16.87 -4.78 12.68
C GLY A 96 18.11 -5.11 13.51
N ASN A 97 19.20 -5.51 12.86
CA ASN A 97 20.47 -5.93 13.45
C ASN A 97 21.59 -4.89 13.16
N PRO A 98 21.56 -3.71 13.82
CA PRO A 98 22.51 -2.64 13.52
C PRO A 98 23.95 -2.97 13.92
N GLU A 99 24.18 -3.84 14.91
CA GLU A 99 25.52 -4.24 15.36
C GLU A 99 26.23 -5.06 14.28
N GLU A 100 25.54 -6.03 13.68
CA GLU A 100 26.03 -6.85 12.58
C GLU A 100 26.23 -6.03 11.30
N ALA A 101 25.36 -5.04 11.06
CA ALA A 101 25.53 -4.09 9.99
C ALA A 101 26.81 -3.24 10.17
N GLN A 102 27.15 -2.84 11.39
CA GLN A 102 28.40 -2.15 11.68
C GLN A 102 29.62 -3.05 11.41
N LEU A 103 29.57 -4.32 11.81
CA LEU A 103 30.66 -5.26 11.52
C LEU A 103 30.90 -5.40 10.01
N SER A 104 29.83 -5.48 9.22
CA SER A 104 29.89 -5.55 7.76
C SER A 104 30.42 -4.25 7.15
N LEU A 105 30.04 -3.08 7.69
CA LEU A 105 30.60 -1.79 7.31
C LEU A 105 32.10 -1.71 7.59
N GLU A 106 32.56 -2.20 8.74
CA GLU A 106 34.00 -2.21 9.06
C GLU A 106 34.78 -3.08 8.07
N LYS A 107 34.25 -4.25 7.68
CA LYS A 107 34.83 -5.05 6.60
C LYS A 107 34.87 -4.28 5.28
N ALA A 108 33.79 -3.64 4.88
CA ALA A 108 33.75 -2.82 3.67
C ALA A 108 34.79 -1.67 3.69
N LYS A 109 34.97 -1.00 4.84
CA LYS A 109 36.00 0.03 5.04
C LYS A 109 37.42 -0.50 4.90
N THR A 110 37.69 -1.72 5.36
CA THR A 110 39.03 -2.32 5.18
C THR A 110 39.37 -2.56 3.71
N ILE A 111 38.36 -2.80 2.87
CA ILE A 111 38.54 -3.07 1.43
C ILE A 111 38.65 -1.76 0.65
N SER A 112 37.72 -0.82 0.87
CA SER A 112 37.69 0.45 0.15
C SER A 112 37.20 1.60 1.03
N PRO A 113 38.08 2.21 1.84
CA PRO A 113 37.70 3.20 2.84
C PRO A 113 37.15 4.51 2.23
N ASN A 114 37.48 4.79 0.97
CA ASN A 114 37.06 6.00 0.27
C ASN A 114 35.91 5.79 -0.72
N SER A 115 35.34 4.59 -0.78
CA SER A 115 34.19 4.30 -1.64
C SER A 115 32.99 5.17 -1.26
N SER A 116 32.26 5.65 -2.27
CA SER A 116 31.00 6.38 -2.07
C SER A 116 29.96 5.54 -1.36
N SER A 117 29.89 4.23 -1.67
CA SER A 117 28.94 3.30 -1.05
C SER A 117 29.23 3.10 0.44
N VAL A 118 30.51 3.01 0.82
CA VAL A 118 30.93 2.89 2.22
C VAL A 118 30.59 4.15 3.01
N LYS A 119 30.81 5.33 2.42
CA LYS A 119 30.44 6.61 3.05
C LYS A 119 28.93 6.71 3.23
N ALA A 120 28.15 6.35 2.22
CA ALA A 120 26.69 6.36 2.30
C ALA A 120 26.18 5.44 3.42
N LEU A 121 26.66 4.20 3.47
CA LEU A 121 26.30 3.24 4.51
C LEU A 121 26.70 3.72 5.91
N GLN A 122 27.86 4.37 6.03
CA GLN A 122 28.31 4.96 7.29
C GLN A 122 27.40 6.09 7.77
N GLU A 123 26.90 6.93 6.88
CA GLU A 123 25.95 7.98 7.25
C GLU A 123 24.59 7.39 7.67
N VAL A 124 24.14 6.30 7.02
CA VAL A 124 22.92 5.58 7.43
C VAL A 124 23.05 5.03 8.85
N LEU A 125 24.19 4.45 9.21
CA LEU A 125 24.42 3.83 10.53
C LEU A 125 24.68 4.83 11.67
N LYS A 126 24.89 6.11 11.37
CA LYS A 126 25.07 7.18 12.38
C LYS A 126 23.76 7.84 12.80
N ASN A 127 22.73 7.75 11.98
CA ASN A 127 21.42 8.37 12.18
C ASN A 127 20.46 7.43 12.91
#